data_AF-A0A150NFD5-F1
#
_entry.id   AF-A0A150NFD5-F1
#
_cell.length_a   1.000
_cell.length_b   1.000
_cell.length_c   1.000
_cell.angle_alpha   90.00
_cell.angle_beta   90.00
_cell.angle_gamma   90.00
#
_symmetry.space_group_name_H-M   'P 1'
#
loop_
_entity.id
_entity.type
_entity.pdbx_description
1 polymer ?
#
loop_
_entity_poly.entity_id
_entity_poly.type
_entity_poly.pdbx_seq_one_letter_code
_entity_poly.pdbx_strand_id
1 'polypeptide(L)'
;MAIQAAKKLHKQKKAHYNSNKEKGRGWENMARSFYRYLLRFRHGCEEDPIVRFANGAYDDHSFPKGSADYEELSGYLEVHGDYLESMVLFDELWEQFLHEA
;
A
#
# COMPACT_ATOMS: atom_id res chain seq x y z
N MET A 1 -9.49 -32.44 -48.41
CA MET A 1 -8.51 -32.82 -47.37
C MET A 1 -7.18 -32.15 -47.68
N ALA A 2 -6.51 -31.66 -46.64
CA ALA A 2 -5.07 -31.37 -46.58
C ALA A 2 -4.47 -30.28 -47.50
N ILE A 3 -4.82 -29.02 -47.24
CA ILE A 3 -3.80 -27.95 -47.30
C ILE A 3 -3.85 -27.21 -45.94
N GLN A 4 -3.50 -27.97 -44.91
CA GLN A 4 -2.92 -27.41 -43.70
C GLN A 4 -1.47 -27.03 -44.02
N ALA A 5 -1.03 -25.95 -43.37
CA ALA A 5 0.35 -25.59 -43.07
C ALA A 5 1.06 -24.60 -44.01
N ALA A 6 1.36 -23.46 -43.37
CA ALA A 6 2.59 -22.69 -43.49
C ALA A 6 2.66 -21.60 -44.57
N LYS A 7 2.22 -20.41 -44.15
CA LYS A 7 2.98 -19.13 -44.17
C LYS A 7 2.09 -18.06 -43.50
N LYS A 8 2.06 -17.98 -42.16
CA LYS A 8 2.97 -17.15 -41.35
C LYS A 8 3.15 -15.72 -41.92
N LEU A 9 2.19 -14.86 -41.63
CA LEU A 9 2.41 -13.42 -41.44
C LEU A 9 1.70 -13.04 -40.13
N HIS A 10 2.37 -13.25 -39.00
CA HIS A 10 2.88 -12.17 -38.17
C HIS A 10 1.86 -11.04 -37.88
N LYS A 11 1.31 -11.12 -36.67
CA LYS A 11 1.30 -10.02 -35.69
C LYS A 11 0.49 -8.78 -36.06
N GLN A 12 -0.77 -8.75 -35.63
CA GLN A 12 -1.42 -7.55 -35.07
C GLN A 12 -2.42 -8.03 -34.00
N LYS A 13 -1.94 -8.17 -32.76
CA LYS A 13 -2.08 -7.18 -31.68
C LYS A 13 -3.54 -6.96 -31.26
N LYS A 14 -3.85 -7.64 -30.15
CA LYS A 14 -4.81 -7.25 -29.11
C LYS A 14 -4.97 -5.73 -29.03
N ALA A 15 -6.18 -5.22 -29.22
CA ALA A 15 -6.60 -3.90 -28.73
C ALA A 15 -8.12 -3.80 -28.67
N HIS A 16 -8.76 -4.68 -27.92
CA HIS A 16 -10.02 -4.31 -27.25
C HIS A 16 -9.77 -4.44 -25.75
N TYR A 17 -8.92 -3.53 -25.25
CA TYR A 17 -8.84 -3.26 -23.82
C TYR A 17 -10.11 -2.50 -23.45
N ASN A 18 -11.02 -3.22 -22.80
CA ASN A 18 -12.26 -2.68 -22.26
C ASN A 18 -11.92 -1.65 -21.15
N SER A 19 -12.04 -0.36 -21.45
CA SER A 19 -11.62 0.74 -20.56
C SER A 19 -12.60 1.05 -19.41
N ASN A 20 -13.35 0.05 -18.93
CA ASN A 20 -14.43 0.25 -17.95
C ASN A 20 -14.26 -0.55 -16.64
N LYS A 21 -13.00 -0.83 -16.23
CA LYS A 21 -12.70 -1.57 -14.99
C LYS A 21 -11.72 -0.92 -14.01
N GLU A 22 -11.52 0.41 -14.09
CA GLU A 22 -10.58 1.12 -13.21
C GLU A 22 -11.22 2.16 -12.29
N LYS A 23 -12.51 2.48 -12.44
CA LYS A 23 -13.18 3.51 -11.61
C LYS A 23 -13.77 3.01 -10.27
N GLY A 24 -13.45 1.78 -9.85
CA GLY A 24 -13.98 1.18 -8.61
C GLY A 24 -12.96 0.83 -7.53
N ARG A 25 -11.65 0.94 -7.78
CA ARG A 25 -10.62 0.34 -6.89
C ARG A 25 -9.75 1.35 -6.12
N GLY A 26 -9.76 2.63 -6.50
CA GLY A 26 -8.89 3.64 -5.91
C GLY A 26 -9.35 4.15 -4.52
N TRP A 27 -10.66 4.18 -4.28
CA TRP A 27 -11.23 4.68 -3.02
C TRP A 27 -11.35 3.59 -1.95
N GLU A 28 -11.46 2.32 -2.33
CA GLU A 28 -11.40 1.18 -1.39
C GLU A 28 -10.01 0.99 -0.80
N ASN A 29 -8.95 1.18 -1.60
CA ASN A 29 -7.57 1.06 -1.13
C ASN A 29 -7.17 2.22 -0.20
N MET A 30 -7.65 3.45 -0.45
CA MET A 30 -7.48 4.58 0.48
C MET A 30 -8.28 4.41 1.80
N ALA A 31 -9.40 3.68 1.77
CA ALA A 31 -10.19 3.43 2.97
C ALA A 31 -9.53 2.44 3.93
N ARG A 32 -8.73 1.50 3.39
CA ARG A 32 -7.99 0.48 4.15
C ARG A 32 -6.46 0.70 4.08
N SER A 33 -5.98 1.93 3.97
CA SER A 33 -4.52 2.14 4.04
C SER A 33 -4.01 2.03 5.47
N PHE A 34 -2.79 1.53 5.63
CA PHE A 34 -2.14 1.43 6.94
C PHE A 34 -2.04 2.80 7.62
N TYR A 35 -1.81 3.86 6.83
CA TYR A 35 -1.84 5.23 7.33
C TYR A 35 -3.14 5.55 8.06
N ARG A 36 -4.30 5.21 7.48
CA ARG A 36 -5.60 5.50 8.08
C ARG A 36 -5.85 4.68 9.35
N TYR A 37 -5.38 3.44 9.37
CA TYR A 37 -5.35 2.60 10.57
C TYR A 37 -4.53 3.26 11.69
N LEU A 38 -3.34 3.77 11.35
CA LEU A 38 -2.41 4.41 12.27
C LEU A 38 -2.96 5.71 12.87
N LEU A 39 -3.74 6.50 12.11
CA LEU A 39 -4.31 7.76 12.60
C LEU A 39 -5.26 7.61 13.81
N ARG A 40 -5.75 6.40 14.11
CA ARG A 40 -6.61 6.13 15.27
C ARG A 40 -5.88 6.33 16.60
N PHE A 41 -4.55 6.21 16.61
CA PHE A 41 -3.73 6.26 17.82
C PHE A 41 -3.21 7.66 18.16
N ARG A 42 -3.53 8.69 17.36
CA ARG A 42 -2.92 10.03 17.50
C ARG A 42 -3.24 10.79 18.79
N HIS A 43 -4.37 10.52 19.43
CA HIS A 43 -4.83 11.26 20.61
C HIS A 43 -4.51 10.54 21.93
N GLY A 44 -3.50 9.66 21.94
CA GLY A 44 -3.03 8.98 23.15
C GLY A 44 -1.98 9.76 23.93
N CYS A 45 -1.31 9.09 24.87
CA CYS A 45 -0.21 9.65 25.63
C CYS A 45 1.06 9.78 24.75
N GLU A 46 1.76 10.92 24.77
CA GLU A 46 2.99 11.12 23.96
C GLU A 46 4.14 10.18 24.33
N GLU A 47 4.12 9.61 25.55
CA GLU A 47 5.08 8.60 25.98
C GLU A 47 4.85 7.23 25.32
N ASP A 48 3.69 7.01 24.69
CA ASP A 48 3.39 5.78 23.98
C ASP A 48 4.09 5.75 22.60
N PRO A 49 4.92 4.73 22.31
CA PRO A 49 5.59 4.56 21.02
C PRO A 49 4.63 4.59 19.81
N ILE A 50 3.43 4.02 19.95
CA ILE A 50 2.42 3.98 18.89
C ILE A 50 1.89 5.39 18.60
N VAL A 51 1.67 6.18 19.65
CA VAL A 51 1.22 7.58 19.53
C VAL A 51 2.29 8.43 18.84
N ARG A 52 3.56 8.26 19.22
CA ARG A 52 4.69 8.92 18.55
C ARG A 52 4.76 8.56 17.07
N PHE A 53 4.66 7.28 16.75
CA PHE A 53 4.65 6.82 15.36
C PHE A 53 3.47 7.43 14.58
N ALA A 54 2.26 7.40 15.16
CA ALA A 54 1.07 7.93 14.51
C ALA A 54 1.15 9.45 14.25
N ASN A 55 1.71 10.21 15.19
CA ASN A 55 1.93 11.65 15.02
C ASN A 55 3.06 11.93 14.02
N GLY A 56 4.17 11.19 14.10
CA GLY A 56 5.27 11.30 13.14
C GLY A 56 4.83 11.04 11.69
N ALA A 57 4.12 9.94 11.44
CA ALA A 57 3.58 9.65 10.11
C ALA A 57 2.52 10.66 9.64
N TYR A 58 1.81 11.31 10.55
CA TYR A 58 0.85 12.37 10.23
C TYR A 58 1.56 13.67 9.79
N ASP A 59 2.58 14.07 10.53
CA ASP A 59 3.39 15.27 10.27
C ASP A 59 4.32 15.09 9.06
N ASP A 60 4.64 13.84 8.73
CA ASP A 60 5.36 13.47 7.51
C ASP A 60 4.46 13.59 6.26
N HIS A 61 4.79 14.57 5.43
CA HIS A 61 4.08 14.84 4.18
C HIS A 61 4.48 13.88 3.06
N SER A 62 5.65 13.26 3.18
CA SER A 62 6.22 12.30 2.23
C SER A 62 5.82 10.86 2.53
N PHE A 63 5.25 10.59 3.70
CA PHE A 63 4.73 9.27 4.06
C PHE A 63 3.77 8.74 2.98
N PRO A 64 3.87 7.46 2.56
CA PRO A 64 3.03 6.89 1.52
C PRO A 64 1.61 6.58 2.03
N LYS A 65 0.78 7.63 2.21
CA LYS A 65 -0.56 7.60 2.84
C LYS A 65 -1.58 6.69 2.15
N GLY A 66 -1.39 6.42 0.86
CA GLY A 66 -2.24 5.56 0.04
C GLY A 66 -1.74 4.12 -0.08
N SER A 67 -0.56 3.81 0.47
CA SER A 67 0.00 2.46 0.39
C SER A 67 -0.65 1.52 1.40
N ALA A 68 -0.81 0.28 0.96
CA ALA A 68 -1.19 -0.88 1.76
C ALA A 68 -0.26 -2.06 1.44
N ASP A 69 0.96 -1.76 1.00
CA ASP A 69 2.01 -2.71 0.64
C ASP A 69 3.10 -2.72 1.74
N TYR A 70 3.39 -3.89 2.29
CA TYR A 70 4.31 -4.01 3.43
C TYR A 70 5.73 -3.62 3.02
N GLU A 71 6.20 -4.09 1.86
CA GLU A 71 7.54 -3.85 1.36
C GLU A 71 7.78 -2.37 1.06
N GLU A 72 6.79 -1.67 0.48
CA GLU A 72 6.87 -0.23 0.25
C GLU A 72 6.96 0.56 1.57
N LEU A 73 6.13 0.20 2.56
CA LEU A 73 6.08 0.90 3.85
C LEU A 73 7.31 0.62 4.71
N SER A 74 7.74 -0.63 4.80
CA SER A 74 8.94 -1.02 5.54
C SER A 74 10.19 -0.37 4.94
N GLY A 75 10.36 -0.42 3.61
CA GLY A 75 11.48 0.24 2.93
C GLY A 75 11.48 1.75 3.13
N TYR A 76 10.31 2.39 3.20
CA TYR A 76 10.22 3.82 3.54
C TYR A 76 10.66 4.09 4.98
N LEU A 77 10.16 3.30 5.93
CA LEU A 77 10.42 3.49 7.37
C LEU A 77 11.87 3.22 7.74
N GLU A 78 12.55 2.28 7.08
CA GLU A 78 13.98 2.04 7.29
C GLU A 78 14.86 3.25 6.92
N VAL A 79 14.42 4.07 5.97
CA VAL A 79 15.20 5.21 5.45
C VAL A 79 14.74 6.55 6.04
N HIS A 80 13.45 6.69 6.34
CA HIS A 80 12.81 7.96 6.72
C HIS A 80 12.04 7.90 8.04
N GLY A 81 11.99 6.75 8.71
CA GLY A 81 11.19 6.51 9.91
C GLY A 81 11.84 6.98 11.22
N ASP A 82 12.42 8.17 11.28
CA ASP A 82 13.11 8.68 12.49
C ASP A 82 12.15 8.81 13.71
N TYR A 83 10.84 8.85 13.47
CA TYR A 83 9.79 8.87 14.50
C TYR A 83 9.35 7.47 14.96
N LEU A 84 9.81 6.41 14.30
CA LEU A 84 9.52 5.02 14.62
C LEU A 84 10.57 4.51 15.60
N GLU A 85 10.16 4.10 16.79
CA GLU A 85 11.10 3.63 17.82
C GLU A 85 11.83 2.33 17.43
N SER A 86 11.15 1.45 16.70
CA SER A 86 11.71 0.18 16.23
C SER A 86 10.89 -0.38 15.07
N MET A 87 11.54 -1.06 14.12
CA MET A 87 10.85 -1.82 13.07
C MET A 87 9.93 -2.90 13.64
N VAL A 88 10.23 -3.45 14.82
CA VAL A 88 9.37 -4.42 15.51
C VAL A 88 8.00 -3.81 15.83
N LEU A 89 7.96 -2.53 16.23
CA LEU A 89 6.70 -1.84 16.51
C LEU A 89 5.85 -1.68 15.25
N PHE A 90 6.50 -1.43 14.11
CA PHE A 90 5.81 -1.39 12.82
C PHE A 90 5.24 -2.77 12.46
N ASP A 91 6.04 -3.83 12.59
CA ASP A 91 5.60 -5.21 12.30
C ASP A 91 4.39 -5.61 13.17
N GLU A 92 4.42 -5.32 14.47
CA GLU A 92 3.31 -5.60 15.40
C GLU A 92 2.03 -4.84 15.01
N LEU A 93 2.14 -3.58 14.61
CA LEU A 93 1.00 -2.79 14.15
C LEU A 93 0.49 -3.25 12.79
N TRP A 94 1.38 -3.70 11.93
CA TRP A 94 1.04 -4.25 10.62
C TRP A 94 0.22 -5.53 10.76
N GLU A 95 0.63 -6.45 11.64
CA GLU A 95 -0.12 -7.67 11.93
C GLU A 95 -1.53 -7.37 12.48
N GLN A 96 -1.64 -6.40 13.41
CA GLN A 96 -2.92 -5.97 13.95
C GLN A 96 -3.82 -5.35 12.85
N PHE A 97 -3.23 -4.53 11.98
CA PHE A 97 -3.93 -3.98 10.82
C PHE A 97 -4.49 -5.09 9.92
N LEU A 98 -3.71 -6.12 9.60
CA LEU A 98 -4.16 -7.26 8.79
C LEU A 98 -5.27 -8.08 9.46
N HIS A 99 -5.32 -8.14 10.79
CA HIS A 99 -6.33 -8.88 11.52
C HIS A 99 -7.66 -8.09 11.68
N GLU A 100 -7.60 -6.76 11.62
CA GLU A 100 -8.77 -5.87 11.75
C GLU A 100 -9.40 -5.47 10.40
N ALA A 101 -8.64 -5.52 9.29
CA ALA A 101 -9.03 -5.03 7.96
C ALA A 101 -9.83 -6.04 7.12
#